data_AF-A0A1C5MUC0-F1
#
_entry.id   AF-A0A1C5MUC0-F1
#
_cell.length_a   1.000
_cell.length_b   1.000
_cell.length_c   1.000
_cell.angle_alpha   90.00
_cell.angle_beta   90.00
_cell.angle_gamma   90.00
#
_symmetry.space_group_name_H-M   'P 1'
#
loop_
_entity.id
_entity.type
_entity.pdbx_description
1 polymer ?
#
loop_
_entity_poly.entity_id
_entity_poly.type
_entity_poly.pdbx_seq_one_letter_code
_entity_poly.pdbx_strand_id
1 'polypeptide(L)' 'MDIKERMANVGMTQVDMILELQKRGYAVQPPMMSSILRGVYTYPKAKQILAVCKEILKERENE' A
#
# COMPACT_ATOMS: atom_id res chain seq x y z
N MET A 1 2.55 -4.77 13.16
CA MET A 1 3.35 -3.74 12.48
C MET A 1 2.45 -3.00 11.52
N ASP A 2 2.42 -1.67 11.62
CA ASP A 2 1.66 -0.79 10.71
C ASP A 2 2.21 -0.92 9.28
N ILE A 3 1.39 -0.74 8.24
CA ILE A 3 1.86 -0.78 6.84
C ILE A 3 2.95 0.28 6.61
N LYS A 4 2.84 1.46 7.22
CA LYS A 4 3.85 2.51 7.12
C LYS A 4 5.18 2.14 7.77
N GLU A 5 5.13 1.44 8.91
CA GLU A 5 6.35 0.93 9.55
C GLU A 5 7.02 -0.11 8.66
N ARG A 6 6.25 -1.06 8.11
CA ARG A 6 6.76 -2.07 7.17
C ARG A 6 7.38 -1.42 5.93
N MET A 7 6.72 -0.41 5.38
CA MET A 7 7.26 0.38 4.26
C MET A 7 8.59 1.05 4.61
N ALA A 8 8.69 1.67 5.79
CA ALA A 8 9.94 2.29 6.24
C ALA A 8 11.07 1.26 6.38
N ASN A 9 10.77 0.07 6.90
CA ASN A 9 11.75 -1.01 7.09
C ASN A 9 12.36 -1.51 5.76
N VAL A 10 11.60 -1.44 4.66
CA VAL A 10 12.06 -1.82 3.32
C VAL A 10 12.45 -0.61 2.45
N GLY A 11 12.55 0.58 3.03
CA GLY A 11 12.93 1.80 2.31
C GLY A 11 11.93 2.25 1.23
N MET A 12 10.65 1.87 1.34
CA MET A 12 9.61 2.15 0.35
C MET A 12 8.77 3.38 0.73
N THR A 13 8.57 4.30 -0.22
CA THR A 13 7.68 5.46 -0.04
C THR A 13 6.22 5.14 -0.41
N GLN A 14 5.28 6.03 -0.05
CA GLN A 14 3.89 5.90 -0.52
C GLN A 14 3.76 6.02 -2.04
N VAL A 15 4.66 6.76 -2.70
CA VAL A 15 4.68 6.87 -4.15
C VAL A 15 5.13 5.56 -4.77
N ASP A 16 6.17 4.91 -4.23
CA ASP A 16 6.62 3.60 -4.69
C ASP A 16 5.52 2.54 -4.57
N MET A 17 4.80 2.54 -3.44
CA MET A 17 3.64 1.68 -3.25
C MET A 17 2.55 1.92 -4.30
N ILE A 18 2.26 3.18 -4.62
CA ILE A 18 1.29 3.54 -5.68
C ILE A 18 1.75 3.02 -7.04
N LEU A 19 3.04 3.13 -7.37
CA LEU A 19 3.59 2.60 -8.62
C LEU A 19 3.48 1.07 -8.68
N GLU A 20 3.76 0.37 -7.58
CA GLU A 20 3.59 -1.09 -7.48
C GLU A 20 2.12 -1.53 -7.59
N LEU A 21 1.20 -0.77 -7.01
CA LEU A 21 -0.24 -0.98 -7.16
C LEU A 21 -0.67 -0.77 -8.62
N GLN A 22 -0.17 0.27 -9.29
CA GLN A 22 -0.47 0.55 -10.69
C GLN A 22 0.01 -0.58 -11.61
N LYS A 23 1.20 -1.13 -11.38
CA LYS A 23 1.71 -2.32 -12.10
C LYS A 23 0.78 -3.53 -11.96
N ARG A 24 0.08 -3.65 -10.82
CA ARG A 24 -0.89 -4.71 -10.52
C ARG A 24 -2.33 -4.37 -10.93
N GLY A 25 -2.54 -3.28 -11.69
CA GLY A 25 -3.86 -2.89 -12.22
C GLY A 25 -4.69 -2.02 -11.27
N TYR A 26 -4.11 -1.54 -10.16
CA TYR A 26 -4.80 -0.69 -9.19
C TYR A 26 -4.40 0.78 -9.33
N ALA A 27 -5.29 1.59 -9.90
CA ALA A 27 -5.12 3.04 -9.91
C ALA A 27 -5.51 3.64 -8.55
N VAL A 28 -4.53 4.20 -7.84
CA VAL A 28 -4.70 4.89 -6.56
C VAL A 28 -3.99 6.24 -6.61
N GLN A 29 -4.69 7.31 -6.23
CA GLN A 29 -4.09 8.63 -6.12
C GLN A 29 -3.45 8.84 -4.73
N PRO A 30 -2.44 9.71 -4.58
CA PRO A 30 -1.78 9.95 -3.30
C PRO A 30 -2.72 10.30 -2.12
N PRO A 31 -3.75 11.16 -2.29
CA PRO A 31 -4.70 11.43 -1.19
C PRO A 31 -5.49 10.18 -0.79
N MET A 32 -5.86 9.34 -1.76
CA MET A 32 -6.58 8.09 -1.51
C MET A 32 -5.69 7.11 -0.76
N MET A 33 -4.43 6.98 -1.15
CA MET A 33 -3.46 6.13 -0.47
C MET A 33 -3.30 6.53 1.00
N SER A 34 -3.15 7.83 1.29
CA SER A 34 -3.06 8.34 2.65
C SER A 34 -4.30 8.00 3.49
N SER A 35 -5.50 8.16 2.93
CA SER A 35 -6.77 7.81 3.59
C SER A 35 -6.92 6.31 3.84
N ILE A 36 -6.48 5.49 2.88
CA ILE A 36 -6.48 4.02 2.99
C ILE A 36 -5.55 3.58 4.12
N LEU A 37 -4.33 4.10 4.16
CA LEU A 37 -3.35 3.75 5.20
C LEU A 37 -3.76 4.21 6.60
N ARG A 38 -4.55 5.29 6.71
CA ARG A 38 -5.11 5.76 7.99
C ARG A 38 -6.35 4.99 8.44
N GLY A 39 -6.85 4.06 7.62
CA GLY A 39 -8.08 3.31 7.91
C GLY A 39 -9.37 4.14 7.83
N VAL A 40 -9.31 5.38 7.33
CA VAL A 40 -10.48 6.27 7.18
C VAL A 40 -11.36 5.83 6.00
N TYR A 41 -10.77 5.14 5.01
CA TYR A 41 -11.46 4.65 3.83
C TYR A 41 -11.92 3.20 4.02
N THR A 42 -13.22 2.98 4.28
CA THR A 42 -13.78 1.68 4.68
C THR A 42 -14.45 0.87 3.56
N TYR A 43 -14.45 1.40 2.33
CA TYR A 43 -15.06 0.75 1.16
C TYR A 43 -14.37 -0.59 0.81
N PRO A 44 -15.09 -1.56 0.20
CA PRO A 44 -14.52 -2.85 -0.22
C PRO A 44 -13.24 -2.71 -1.04
N LYS A 45 -13.19 -1.71 -1.92
CA LYS A 45 -12.00 -1.40 -2.73
C LYS A 45 -10.77 -1.06 -1.87
N ALA A 46 -10.93 -0.33 -0.76
CA ALA A 46 -9.79 -0.02 0.11
C ALA A 46 -9.28 -1.24 0.87
N LYS A 47 -10.16 -2.17 1.25
CA LYS A 47 -9.73 -3.45 1.83
C LYS A 47 -8.91 -4.28 0.84
N GLN A 48 -9.31 -4.28 -0.43
CA GLN A 48 -8.55 -4.93 -1.51
C GLN A 48 -7.19 -4.25 -1.70
N ILE A 49 -7.14 -2.92 -1.81
CA ILE A 49 -5.86 -2.18 -1.91
C ILE A 49 -4.96 -2.50 -0.73
N LEU A 50 -5.47 -2.47 0.51
CA LEU A 50 -4.69 -2.81 1.71
C LEU A 50 -4.14 -4.23 1.68
N ALA A 51 -4.90 -5.20 1.16
CA ALA A 51 -4.43 -6.56 1.00
C ALA A 51 -3.27 -6.62 0.01
N VAL A 52 -3.39 -5.97 -1.15
CA VAL A 52 -2.33 -5.92 -2.16
C VAL A 52 -1.07 -5.22 -1.63
N CYS A 53 -1.21 -4.13 -0.87
CA CYS A 53 -0.08 -3.48 -0.20
C CYS A 53 0.68 -4.43 0.73
N LYS A 54 -0.04 -5.31 1.45
CA LYS A 54 0.59 -6.29 2.35
C LYS A 54 1.35 -7.36 1.59
N GLU A 55 0.85 -7.79 0.43
CA GLU A 55 1.56 -8.73 -0.45
C GLU A 55 2.82 -8.10 -1.04
N ILE A 56 2.74 -6.87 -1.55
CA ILE A 56 3.92 -6.12 -2.06
C ILE A 56 5.01 -6.02 -0.98
N LEU A 57 4.63 -5.66 0.25
CA LEU A 57 5.59 -5.58 1.35
C LEU A 57 6.17 -6.93 1.71
N LYS A 58 5.36 -8.00 1.69
CA LYS A 58 5.83 -9.35 1.95
C LYS A 58 6.84 -9.80 0.88
N GLU A 59 6.62 -9.46 -0.39
CA GLU A 59 7.59 -9.72 -1.47
C GLU A 59 8.92 -9.02 -1.19
N ARG A 60 8.89 -7.72 -0.86
CA ARG A 60 10.10 -6.92 -0.56
C ARG A 60 10.82 -7.29 0.73
N GLU A 61 10.10 -7.75 1.76
CA GLU A 61 10.69 -8.20 3.03
C GLU A 61 11.45 -9.53 2.89
N ASN A 62 11.22 -10.28 1.80
CA ASN A 62 11.90 -11.54 1.50
C ASN A 62 13.02 -11.40 0.44
N GLU A 63 13.29 -10.17 -0.02
CA GLU A 63 14.46 -9.81 -0.85
C GLU A 63 15.67 -9.47 0.03
#